data_AF-A0A7J4RV71-F1
#
_entry.id   AF-A0A7J4RV71-F1
#
_cell.length_a   1.000
_cell.length_b   1.000
_cell.length_c   1.000
_cell.angle_alpha   90.00
_cell.angle_beta   90.00
_cell.angle_gamma   90.00
#
_symmetry.space_group_name_H-M   'P 1'
#
loop_
_entity.id
_entity.type
_entity.pdbx_description
1 polymer ?
#
loop_
_entity_poly.entity_id
_entity_poly.type
_entity_poly.pdbx_seq_one_letter_code
_entity_poly.pdbx_strand_id
1 'polypeptide(L)'
;MIYIKITVKGEPDTSPFTKIHQYSTKTDEEIFINSAIMIKDRLNRNLKININEAITIYSEFIVSELRKGRPIEQIQKNAACILRPEQVMIGVPETLRTISFEVTLDDESMNLIVLNTPIQISDYILKST
;
A
#
# COMPACT_ATOMS: atom_id res chain seq x y z
N MET A 1 -4.00 -13.94 12.44
CA MET A 1 -2.65 -13.80 11.87
C MET A 1 -2.72 -13.04 10.56
N ILE A 2 -1.77 -12.14 10.31
CA ILE A 2 -1.62 -11.45 9.01
C ILE A 2 -0.25 -11.79 8.46
N TYR A 3 -0.19 -12.31 7.23
CA TYR A 3 1.04 -12.43 6.45
C TYR A 3 0.84 -11.77 5.10
N ILE A 4 1.73 -10.85 4.75
CA ILE A 4 1.70 -10.15 3.48
C ILE A 4 3.12 -10.15 2.91
N LYS A 5 3.28 -10.75 1.74
CA LYS A 5 4.49 -10.58 0.93
C LYS A 5 4.19 -9.54 -0.16
N ILE A 6 4.83 -8.39 -0.04
CA ILE A 6 4.72 -7.25 -0.95
C ILE A 6 5.88 -7.31 -1.93
N THR A 7 5.59 -7.33 -3.23
CA THR A 7 6.60 -7.14 -4.28
C THR A 7 6.29 -5.86 -5.03
N VAL A 8 7.25 -4.94 -5.08
CA VAL A 8 7.12 -3.64 -5.75
C VAL A 8 7.99 -3.63 -7.00
N LYS A 9 7.41 -3.14 -8.10
CA LYS A 9 8.10 -2.85 -9.34
C LYS A 9 7.76 -1.41 -9.77
N GLY A 10 8.77 -0.55 -9.78
CA GLY A 10 8.65 0.85 -10.18
C GLY A 10 8.90 1.04 -11.68
N GLU A 11 9.74 2.01 -12.01
CA GLU A 11 10.18 2.26 -13.38
C GLU A 11 10.94 1.06 -13.97
N PRO A 12 10.90 0.85 -15.30
CA PRO A 12 11.47 -0.33 -15.96
C PRO A 12 12.96 -0.56 -15.71
N ASP A 13 13.71 0.50 -15.42
CA ASP A 13 15.14 0.55 -15.12
C ASP A 13 15.47 0.36 -13.63
N THR A 14 14.45 0.22 -12.77
CA THR A 14 14.62 -0.03 -11.34
C THR A 14 14.45 -1.50 -11.00
N SER A 15 15.35 -2.04 -10.16
CA SER A 15 15.22 -3.40 -9.64
C SER A 15 13.99 -3.51 -8.73
N PRO A 16 13.13 -4.53 -8.93
CA PRO A 16 12.05 -4.81 -8.00
C PRO A 16 12.58 -5.11 -6.60
N PHE A 17 11.79 -4.79 -5.58
CA PHE A 17 12.08 -5.18 -4.21
C PHE A 17 10.91 -5.89 -3.56
N THR A 18 11.22 -6.74 -2.60
CA THR A 18 10.23 -7.51 -1.84
C THR A 18 10.34 -7.17 -0.36
N LYS A 19 9.19 -7.04 0.29
CA LYS A 19 9.06 -6.81 1.73
C LYS A 19 8.01 -7.74 2.31
N ILE A 20 8.22 -8.19 3.54
CA ILE A 20 7.26 -9.04 4.26
C ILE A 20 6.73 -8.23 5.44
N HIS A 21 5.40 -8.16 5.55
CA HIS A 21 4.71 -7.74 6.76
C HIS A 21 4.08 -8.98 7.39
N GLN A 22 4.55 -9.35 8.57
CA GLN A 22 4.07 -10.52 9.30
C GLN A 22 3.69 -10.13 10.72
N TYR A 23 2.46 -10.45 11.10
CA TYR A 23 1.89 -10.22 12.40
C TYR A 23 1.24 -11.52 12.87
N SER A 24 2.00 -12.28 13.67
CA SER A 24 1.67 -13.67 14.01
C SER A 24 0.58 -13.76 15.07
N THR A 25 0.51 -12.79 15.98
CA THR A 25 -0.47 -12.77 17.08
C THR A 25 -1.48 -11.63 16.92
N LYS A 26 -2.60 -11.69 17.64
CA LYS A 26 -3.59 -10.59 17.66
C LYS A 26 -2.98 -9.29 18.21
N THR A 27 -2.07 -9.38 19.17
CA THR A 27 -1.30 -8.21 19.67
C THR A 27 -0.41 -7.62 18.58
N ASP A 28 0.25 -8.45 17.76
CA ASP A 28 1.03 -7.94 16.63
C ASP A 28 0.14 -7.27 15.58
N GLU A 29 -1.07 -7.80 15.34
CA GLU A 29 -2.04 -7.17 14.44
C GLU A 29 -2.45 -5.76 14.93
N GLU A 30 -2.49 -5.51 16.24
CA GLU A 30 -2.74 -4.17 16.78
C GLU A 30 -1.63 -3.19 16.41
N ILE A 31 -0.36 -3.63 16.36
CA ILE A 31 0.78 -2.79 15.93
C ILE A 31 0.58 -2.36 14.48
N PHE A 32 0.16 -3.27 13.61
CA PHE A 32 -0.15 -2.99 12.21
C PHE A 32 -1.27 -1.94 12.07
N ILE A 33 -2.39 -2.17 12.77
CA ILE A 33 -3.56 -1.30 12.72
C ILE A 33 -3.21 0.09 13.26
N ASN A 34 -2.51 0.17 14.39
CA ASN A 34 -2.06 1.42 14.98
C ASN A 34 -1.09 2.19 14.07
N SER A 35 -0.20 1.48 13.38
CA SER A 35 0.70 2.09 12.39
C SER A 35 -0.08 2.73 11.25
N ALA A 36 -1.10 2.05 10.71
CA ALA A 36 -1.97 2.61 9.69
C ALA A 36 -2.77 3.83 10.19
N ILE A 37 -3.26 3.79 11.44
CA ILE A 37 -3.94 4.93 12.08
C ILE A 37 -3.00 6.13 12.20
N MET A 38 -1.77 5.93 12.67
CA MET A 38 -0.78 7.01 12.77
C MET A 38 -0.45 7.62 11.40
N ILE A 39 -0.36 6.82 10.35
CA ILE A 39 -0.12 7.32 8.98
C ILE A 39 -1.34 8.10 8.47
N LYS A 40 -2.57 7.64 8.74
CA LYS A 40 -3.80 8.40 8.42
C LYS A 40 -3.85 9.74 9.17
N ASP A 41 -3.42 9.80 10.43
CA ASP A 41 -3.27 11.07 11.16
C ASP A 41 -2.26 12.02 10.49
N ARG A 42 -1.12 11.50 10.03
CA ARG A 42 -0.14 12.29 9.26
C ARG A 42 -0.76 12.89 8.02
N LEU A 43 -1.54 12.11 7.26
CA LEU A 43 -2.28 12.60 6.09
C LEU A 43 -3.31 13.67 6.45
N ASN A 44 -4.05 13.51 7.55
CA ASN A 44 -5.03 14.49 8.03
C ASN A 44 -4.37 15.83 8.41
N ARG A 45 -3.11 15.78 8.83
CA ARG A 45 -2.28 16.96 9.11
C ARG A 45 -1.59 17.51 7.86
N ASN A 46 -1.98 17.05 6.66
CA ASN A 46 -1.40 17.41 5.36
C ASN A 46 0.10 17.10 5.24
N LEU A 47 0.61 16.13 6.02
CA LEU A 47 1.97 15.64 5.87
C LEU A 47 2.03 14.61 4.74
N LYS A 48 3.03 14.76 3.86
CA LYS A 48 3.31 13.80 2.80
C LYS A 48 3.92 12.53 3.38
N ILE A 49 3.46 11.38 2.88
CA ILE A 49 3.91 10.07 3.33
C ILE A 49 4.93 9.45 2.37
N ASN A 50 5.82 8.62 2.90
CA ASN A 50 6.86 7.93 2.14
C ASN A 50 6.38 6.58 1.56
N ILE A 51 7.27 5.87 0.87
CA ILE A 51 7.00 4.58 0.21
C ILE A 51 6.48 3.53 1.21
N ASN A 52 7.13 3.37 2.38
CA ASN A 52 6.75 2.37 3.36
C ASN A 52 5.39 2.69 4.00
N GLU A 53 5.13 3.97 4.26
CA GLU A 53 3.85 4.43 4.77
C GLU A 53 2.72 4.21 3.76
N ALA A 54 2.96 4.49 2.47
CA ALA A 54 2.01 4.22 1.40
C ALA A 54 1.71 2.72 1.26
N ILE A 55 2.74 1.85 1.28
CA ILE A 55 2.55 0.39 1.29
C ILE A 55 1.71 -0.05 2.49
N THR A 56 1.95 0.53 3.67
CA THR A 56 1.18 0.20 4.89
C THR A 56 -0.29 0.58 4.76
N ILE A 57 -0.59 1.74 4.17
CA ILE A 57 -1.97 2.17 3.90
C ILE A 57 -2.66 1.21 2.92
N TYR A 58 -2.00 0.81 1.83
CA TYR A 58 -2.56 -0.17 0.91
C TYR A 58 -2.73 -1.56 1.54
N SER A 59 -1.76 -2.01 2.34
CA SER A 59 -1.88 -3.25 3.10
C SER A 59 -3.10 -3.22 4.02
N GLU A 60 -3.30 -2.14 4.79
CA GLU A 60 -4.43 -2.06 5.72
C GLU A 60 -5.76 -2.03 4.99
N PHE A 61 -5.84 -1.28 3.88
CA PHE A 61 -7.01 -1.27 3.01
C PHE A 61 -7.34 -2.68 2.50
N ILE A 62 -6.36 -3.40 1.94
CA ILE A 62 -6.56 -4.76 1.41
C ILE A 62 -7.01 -5.72 2.51
N VAL A 63 -6.34 -5.72 3.66
CA VAL A 63 -6.70 -6.58 4.80
C VAL A 63 -8.12 -6.28 5.28
N SER A 64 -8.49 -5.00 5.38
CA SER A 64 -9.83 -4.57 5.80
C SER A 64 -10.92 -5.05 4.84
N GLU A 65 -10.68 -4.94 3.52
CA GLU A 65 -11.66 -5.32 2.51
C GLU A 65 -11.77 -6.84 2.34
N LEU A 66 -10.66 -7.57 2.42
CA LEU A 66 -10.67 -9.05 2.44
C LEU A 66 -11.46 -9.57 3.64
N ARG A 67 -11.28 -9.01 4.84
CA ARG A 67 -12.06 -9.35 6.03
C ARG A 67 -13.56 -9.06 5.90
N LYS A 68 -13.93 -8.07 5.09
CA LYS A 68 -15.33 -7.77 4.75
C LYS A 68 -15.90 -8.69 3.67
N GLY A 69 -15.10 -9.63 3.15
CA GLY A 69 -15.50 -10.53 2.06
C GLY A 69 -15.67 -9.83 0.71
N ARG A 70 -14.98 -8.71 0.47
CA ARG A 70 -15.05 -8.00 -0.82
C ARG A 70 -14.33 -8.80 -1.92
N PRO A 71 -14.86 -8.82 -3.15
CA PRO A 71 -14.17 -9.46 -4.27
C PRO A 71 -12.89 -8.70 -4.66
N ILE A 72 -11.86 -9.44 -5.06
CA ILE A 72 -10.53 -8.90 -5.40
C ILE A 72 -10.62 -7.79 -6.46
N GLU A 73 -11.47 -7.97 -7.49
CA GLU A 73 -11.65 -6.97 -8.55
C GLU A 73 -12.14 -5.62 -7.99
N GLN A 74 -13.01 -5.64 -6.98
CA GLN A 74 -13.51 -4.42 -6.34
C GLN A 74 -12.44 -3.78 -5.45
N ILE A 75 -11.61 -4.59 -4.77
CA ILE A 75 -10.45 -4.10 -4.02
C ILE A 75 -9.49 -3.37 -4.97
N GLN A 76 -9.14 -4.00 -6.09
CA GLN A 76 -8.26 -3.41 -7.10
C GLN A 76 -8.81 -2.09 -7.66
N LYS A 77 -10.10 -2.07 -8.00
CA LYS A 77 -10.77 -0.86 -8.51
C LYS A 77 -10.75 0.28 -7.49
N ASN A 78 -11.06 -0.02 -6.23
CA ASN A 78 -11.14 0.98 -5.16
C ASN A 78 -9.76 1.49 -4.71
N ALA A 79 -8.71 0.70 -4.90
CA ALA A 79 -7.35 1.06 -4.49
C ALA A 79 -6.85 2.35 -5.15
N ALA A 80 -7.26 2.64 -6.40
CA ALA A 80 -6.86 3.85 -7.12
C ALA A 80 -7.34 5.17 -6.48
N CYS A 81 -8.29 5.11 -5.54
CA CYS A 81 -8.83 6.28 -4.86
C CYS A 81 -8.24 6.49 -3.44
N ILE A 82 -7.31 5.63 -2.99
CA ILE A 82 -6.83 5.64 -1.61
C ILE A 82 -5.81 6.75 -1.36
N LEU A 83 -4.89 6.98 -2.30
CA LEU A 83 -3.85 8.00 -2.17
C LEU A 83 -3.79 8.86 -3.43
N ARG A 84 -3.74 10.17 -3.24
CA ARG A 84 -3.50 11.16 -4.30
C ARG A 84 -2.02 11.55 -4.37
N PRO A 85 -1.53 12.04 -5.51
CA PRO A 85 -0.12 12.40 -5.68
C PRO A 85 0.35 13.46 -4.67
N GLU A 86 -0.53 14.37 -4.26
CA GLU A 86 -0.21 15.44 -3.32
C GLU A 86 -0.03 14.94 -1.89
N GLN A 87 -0.52 13.73 -1.58
CA GLN A 87 -0.45 13.10 -0.26
C GLN A 87 0.84 12.31 -0.04
N VAL A 88 1.63 12.10 -1.10
CA VAL A 88 2.86 11.32 -1.03
C VAL A 88 4.08 12.16 -1.37
N MET A 89 5.25 11.70 -0.92
CA MET A 89 6.53 12.32 -1.27
C MET A 89 6.84 12.15 -2.77
N ILE A 90 7.70 13.02 -3.30
CA ILE A 90 8.17 12.96 -4.69
C ILE A 90 8.83 11.59 -4.95
N GLY A 91 8.57 11.01 -6.11
CA GLY A 91 9.11 9.70 -6.52
C GLY A 91 8.32 8.49 -6.00
N VAL A 92 7.36 8.68 -5.07
CA VAL A 92 6.54 7.58 -4.56
C VAL A 92 5.62 6.98 -5.64
N PRO A 93 4.87 7.75 -6.46
CA PRO A 93 4.03 7.18 -7.51
C PRO A 93 4.81 6.34 -8.53
N GLU A 94 5.99 6.81 -8.94
CA GLU A 94 6.88 6.14 -9.89
C GLU A 94 7.47 4.86 -9.30
N THR A 95 7.86 4.91 -8.02
CA THR A 95 8.38 3.73 -7.32
C THR A 95 7.31 2.66 -7.13
N LEU A 96 6.07 3.07 -6.88
CA LEU A 96 4.93 2.20 -6.58
C LEU A 96 4.06 1.89 -7.81
N ARG A 97 4.67 1.83 -9.00
CA ARG A 97 3.96 1.65 -10.28
C ARG A 97 3.22 0.32 -10.38
N THR A 98 3.80 -0.77 -9.90
CA THR A 98 3.09 -2.05 -9.75
C THR A 98 3.41 -2.63 -8.38
N ILE A 99 2.38 -2.94 -7.61
CA ILE A 99 2.52 -3.56 -6.29
C ILE A 99 1.73 -4.85 -6.24
N SER A 100 2.40 -5.95 -5.97
CA SER A 100 1.77 -7.26 -5.73
C SER A 100 1.72 -7.53 -4.23
N PHE A 101 0.54 -7.88 -3.73
CA PHE A 101 0.30 -8.29 -2.35
C PHE A 101 -0.16 -9.74 -2.36
N GLU A 102 0.70 -10.65 -1.92
CA GLU A 102 0.34 -12.02 -1.57
C GLU A 102 -0.09 -12.02 -0.10
N VAL A 103 -1.39 -12.11 0.17
CA VAL A 103 -2.00 -11.91 1.50
C VAL A 103 -2.59 -13.23 2.01
N THR A 104 -2.20 -13.63 3.21
CA THR A 104 -2.76 -14.76 3.95
C THR A 104 -3.29 -14.23 5.28
N LEU A 105 -4.57 -14.46 5.57
CA LEU A 105 -5.24 -14.03 6.79
C LEU A 105 -5.71 -15.24 7.58
N ASP A 106 -5.43 -15.26 8.89
CA ASP A 106 -5.94 -16.26 9.83
C ASP A 106 -5.81 -17.73 9.33
N ASP A 107 -4.67 -18.03 8.67
CA ASP A 107 -4.33 -19.32 8.05
C ASP A 107 -5.24 -19.79 6.89
N GLU A 108 -6.01 -18.87 6.31
CA GLU A 108 -6.83 -19.11 5.12
C GLU A 108 -5.99 -19.17 3.83
N SER A 109 -6.64 -19.42 2.69
CA SER A 109 -5.98 -19.45 1.38
C SER A 109 -5.33 -18.11 1.03
N MET A 110 -4.14 -18.17 0.42
CA MET A 110 -3.44 -17.00 -0.09
C MET A 110 -4.25 -16.29 -1.18
N ASN A 111 -4.46 -14.99 -1.00
CA ASN A 111 -5.05 -14.11 -2.00
C ASN A 111 -3.94 -13.29 -2.67
N LEU A 112 -3.98 -13.17 -4.00
CA LEU A 112 -3.06 -12.34 -4.77
C LEU A 112 -3.78 -11.08 -5.26
N ILE A 113 -3.31 -9.91 -4.85
CA ILE A 113 -3.83 -8.62 -5.27
C ILE A 113 -2.72 -7.84 -5.95
N VAL A 114 -2.90 -7.51 -7.22
CA VAL A 114 -1.96 -6.68 -7.98
C VAL A 114 -2.57 -5.32 -8.24
N LEU A 115 -1.90 -4.28 -7.77
CA LEU A 115 -2.27 -2.89 -8.01
C LEU A 115 -1.36 -2.31 -9.10
N ASN A 116 -1.96 -1.80 -10.17
CA ASN A 116 -1.26 -1.15 -11.27
C ASN A 116 -1.51 0.36 -11.22
N THR A 117 -0.44 1.11 -10.97
CA THR A 117 -0.38 2.56 -10.85
C THR A 117 -1.48 3.10 -9.92
N PRO A 118 -1.53 2.63 -8.65
CA PRO A 118 -2.60 2.98 -7.74
C PRO A 118 -2.55 4.45 -7.29
N ILE A 119 -1.40 5.12 -7.46
CA ILE A 119 -1.24 6.56 -7.29
C ILE A 119 -0.97 7.16 -8.67
N GLN A 120 -1.71 8.21 -9.03
CA GLN A 120 -1.47 8.90 -10.30
C GLN A 120 -0.04 9.46 -10.35
N ILE A 121 0.62 9.33 -11.50
CA ILE A 121 1.93 9.95 -11.72
C ILE A 121 1.65 11.37 -12.20
N SER A 122 1.92 12.34 -11.33
CA SER A 122 1.84 13.75 -11.66
C SER A 122 3.15 14.19 -12.30
N ASP A 123 3.09 15.00 -13.37
CA ASP A 123 4.26 15.67 -13.91
C ASP A 123 4.83 16.61 -12.84
N TYR A 124 5.86 16.14 -12.12
CA TYR A 124 6.66 17.02 -11.28
C TYR A 124 7.40 17.95 -12.23
N ILE A 125 6.77 19.06 -12.62
CA ILE A 125 7.48 20.16 -13.26
C ILE A 125 8.48 20.64 -12.21
N LEU A 126 9.71 20.16 -12.31
CA LEU A 126 10.86 20.87 -11.76
C LEU A 126 10.85 22.22 -12.46
N LYS A 127 10.15 23.21 -11.88
CA LYS A 127 10.31 24.60 -12.26
C LYS A 127 11.77 24.91 -11.97
N SER A 128 12.62 24.84 -13.00
CA SER A 128 13.92 25.49 -12.96
C SER A 128 13.64 26.97 -12.72
N THR A 129 13.79 27.40 -11.48
CA THR A 129 13.83 28.81 -11.12
C THR A 129 15.29 29.19 -11.03
#